data_AF-A0A0P0N1R7-F1
#
_entry.id   AF-A0A0P0N1R7-F1
#
_cell.length_a   1.000
_cell.length_b   1.000
_cell.length_c   1.000
_cell.angle_alpha   90.00
_cell.angle_beta   90.00
_cell.angle_gamma   90.00
#
_symmetry.space_group_name_H-M   'P 1'
#
loop_
_entity.id
_entity.type
_entity.pdbx_description
1 polymer ?
#
loop_
_entity_poly.entity_id
_entity_poly.type
_entity_poly.pdbx_seq_one_letter_code
_entity_poly.pdbx_strand_id
1 'polypeptide(L)'
;MARRQRRKAIAIAMAGLFIVILFLELIAIFSPALLGIFRGNAHHYSVVVFAPPGMEQQAMQVAKDVAERLGVKEYRVEPVDTNTTSKLMSIVLFDNDEPVLVLFANGVEGVGEVVYQIASQMLPRVPSNATLLYAGSAGAFLLPKNATLVEDFVKSVIASPLPQSNTTNTTEANMTQS
;
A
#
# COMPACT_ATOMS: atom_id res chain seq x y z
N MET A 1 59.62 -33.62 21.15
CA MET A 1 58.19 -33.23 21.28
C MET A 1 57.74 -32.02 20.43
N ALA A 2 58.63 -31.27 19.75
CA ALA A 2 58.28 -30.04 19.02
C ALA A 2 57.47 -30.20 17.71
N ARG A 3 57.52 -31.37 17.04
CA ARG A 3 56.78 -31.61 15.79
C ARG A 3 55.25 -31.73 15.98
N ARG A 4 54.79 -32.16 17.16
CA ARG A 4 53.35 -32.28 17.47
C ARG A 4 52.70 -30.91 17.69
N GLN A 5 53.42 -29.95 18.28
CA GLN A 5 52.91 -28.59 18.51
C GLN A 5 52.76 -27.82 17.19
N ARG A 6 53.72 -27.94 16.26
CA ARG A 6 53.61 -27.30 14.93
C ARG A 6 52.42 -27.82 14.12
N ARG A 7 52.13 -29.13 14.17
CA ARG A 7 50.95 -29.71 13.50
C ARG A 7 49.62 -29.24 14.10
N LYS A 8 49.56 -29.04 15.42
CA LYS A 8 48.39 -28.47 16.10
C LYS A 8 48.18 -26.99 15.74
N ALA A 9 49.25 -26.19 15.68
CA ALA A 9 49.17 -24.78 15.29
C ALA A 9 48.69 -24.61 13.84
N ILE A 10 49.18 -25.46 12.92
CA ILE A 10 48.71 -25.47 11.52
C ILE A 10 47.25 -25.89 11.43
N ALA A 11 46.82 -26.92 12.18
CA ALA A 11 45.43 -27.36 12.20
C ALA A 11 44.48 -26.27 12.74
N ILE A 12 44.89 -25.53 13.77
CA ILE A 12 44.12 -24.42 14.33
C ILE A 12 44.03 -23.25 13.34
N ALA A 13 45.12 -22.92 12.64
CA ALA A 13 45.12 -21.87 11.61
C ALA A 13 44.21 -22.24 10.42
N MET A 14 44.25 -23.50 9.97
CA MET A 14 43.39 -23.99 8.89
C MET A 14 41.91 -24.03 9.31
N ALA A 15 41.60 -24.39 10.55
CA ALA A 15 40.24 -24.35 11.07
C ALA A 15 39.70 -22.90 11.18
N GLY A 16 40.55 -21.95 11.60
CA GLY A 16 40.19 -20.53 11.63
C GLY A 16 39.89 -19.96 10.25
N LEU A 17 40.73 -20.27 9.26
CA LEU A 17 40.50 -19.87 7.86
C LEU A 17 39.20 -20.46 7.32
N PHE A 18 38.91 -21.72 7.62
CA PHE A 18 37.68 -22.39 7.18
C PHE A 18 36.43 -21.76 7.78
N ILE A 19 36.47 -21.35 9.06
CA ILE A 19 35.36 -20.64 9.71
C ILE A 19 35.12 -19.27 9.05
N VAL A 20 36.18 -18.53 8.74
CA VAL A 20 36.05 -17.22 8.06
C VAL A 20 35.46 -17.38 6.65
N ILE A 21 35.87 -18.41 5.90
CA ILE A 21 35.30 -18.72 4.58
C ILE A 21 33.83 -19.10 4.70
N LEU A 22 33.46 -19.93 5.68
CA LEU A 22 32.06 -20.29 5.92
C LEU A 22 31.20 -19.08 6.28
N PHE A 23 31.70 -18.13 7.06
CA PHE A 23 30.99 -16.88 7.34
C PHE A 23 30.86 -16.00 6.09
N LEU A 24 31.90 -15.93 5.24
CA LEU A 24 31.84 -15.22 3.97
C LEU A 24 30.86 -15.87 2.99
N GLU A 25 30.81 -17.20 2.89
CA GLU A 25 29.82 -17.93 2.10
C GLU A 25 28.41 -17.76 2.65
N LEU A 26 28.24 -17.78 3.98
CA LEU A 26 26.95 -17.51 4.61
C LEU A 26 26.46 -16.10 4.25
N ILE A 27 27.32 -15.09 4.38
CA ILE A 27 27.01 -13.72 3.95
C ILE A 27 26.71 -13.69 2.44
N ALA A 28 27.45 -14.41 1.59
CA ALA A 28 27.22 -14.48 0.15
C ALA A 28 25.89 -15.17 -0.23
N ILE A 29 25.46 -16.19 0.51
CA ILE A 29 24.18 -16.88 0.32
C ILE A 29 23.01 -15.99 0.77
N PHE A 30 23.20 -15.17 1.81
CA PHE A 30 22.23 -14.15 2.24
C PHE A 30 22.40 -12.81 1.50
N SER A 31 23.42 -12.66 0.66
CA SER A 31 23.68 -11.42 -0.09
C SER A 31 22.57 -11.08 -1.09
N PRO A 32 21.90 -12.01 -1.78
CA PRO A 32 20.74 -11.67 -2.60
C PRO A 32 19.57 -11.08 -1.80
N ALA A 33 19.43 -11.44 -0.52
CA ALA A 33 18.40 -10.90 0.37
C ALA A 33 18.79 -9.52 0.96
N LEU A 34 20.08 -9.24 1.11
CA LEU A 34 20.60 -7.95 1.60
C LEU A 34 20.83 -6.93 0.46
N LEU A 35 21.15 -7.37 -0.76
CA LEU A 35 21.30 -6.52 -1.95
C LEU A 35 19.96 -6.09 -2.56
N GLY A 36 18.85 -6.72 -2.18
CA GLY A 36 17.51 -6.22 -2.47
C GLY A 36 17.17 -4.90 -1.75
N ILE A 37 17.94 -4.52 -0.73
CA ILE A 37 17.71 -3.32 0.09
C ILE A 37 18.38 -2.06 -0.52
N PHE A 38 19.29 -2.20 -1.48
CA PHE A 38 20.09 -1.07 -2.03
C PHE A 38 20.04 -0.89 -3.56
N ARG A 39 19.06 -1.45 -4.26
CA ARG A 39 18.67 -1.00 -5.61
C ARG A 39 17.55 0.02 -5.43
N GLY A 40 17.81 1.32 -5.41
CA GLY A 40 18.31 2.04 -6.57
C GLY A 40 17.18 2.64 -7.43
N ASN A 41 15.94 2.63 -6.95
CA ASN A 41 14.92 3.65 -7.21
C ASN A 41 14.32 3.94 -5.84
N ALA A 42 14.80 4.98 -5.16
CA ALA A 42 14.17 5.43 -3.93
C ALA A 42 12.81 6.02 -4.32
N HIS A 43 11.80 5.16 -4.43
CA HIS A 43 10.43 5.59 -4.62
C HIS A 43 10.11 6.52 -3.45
N HIS A 44 10.04 7.82 -3.72
CA HIS A 44 9.57 8.79 -2.73
C HIS A 44 8.07 8.72 -2.76
N TYR A 45 7.56 7.74 -2.02
CA TYR A 45 6.15 7.61 -1.84
C TYR A 45 5.63 8.75 -0.96
N SER A 46 4.48 9.31 -1.32
CA SER A 46 3.68 10.17 -0.45
C SER A 46 2.23 9.71 -0.45
N VAL A 47 1.56 9.82 0.70
CA VAL A 47 0.20 9.32 0.91
C VAL A 47 -0.76 10.49 1.06
N VAL A 48 -1.77 10.55 0.21
CA VAL A 48 -2.85 11.54 0.33
C VAL A 48 -4.15 10.80 0.53
N VAL A 49 -4.86 11.10 1.62
CA VAL A 49 -6.18 10.56 1.87
C VAL A 49 -7.22 11.64 1.65
N PHE A 50 -8.04 11.47 0.62
CA PHE A 50 -9.18 12.33 0.32
C PHE A 50 -10.37 11.91 1.17
N ALA A 51 -10.92 12.82 1.96
CA ALA A 51 -11.95 12.51 2.95
C ALA A 51 -13.13 13.47 2.88
N PRO A 52 -14.39 12.98 2.92
CA PRO A 52 -15.56 13.84 3.05
C PRO A 52 -15.68 14.39 4.48
N PRO A 53 -16.54 15.40 4.71
CA PRO A 53 -16.73 16.01 6.02
C PRO A 53 -17.12 14.97 7.08
N GLY A 54 -16.46 15.02 8.24
CA GLY A 54 -16.73 14.12 9.38
C GLY A 54 -15.95 12.80 9.37
N MET A 55 -15.10 12.56 8.37
CA MET A 55 -14.18 11.41 8.32
C MET A 55 -12.71 11.78 8.53
N GLU A 56 -12.40 13.03 8.85
CA GLU A 56 -11.03 13.56 8.87
C GLU A 56 -10.14 12.82 9.87
N GLN A 57 -10.68 12.47 11.05
CA GLN A 57 -9.94 11.70 12.06
C GLN A 57 -9.63 10.28 11.59
N GLN A 58 -10.60 9.63 10.92
CA GLN A 58 -10.43 8.28 10.38
C GLN A 58 -9.45 8.29 9.22
N ALA A 59 -9.57 9.26 8.32
CA ALA A 59 -8.67 9.49 7.21
C ALA A 59 -7.24 9.75 7.68
N MET A 60 -7.06 10.53 8.75
CA MET A 60 -5.74 10.77 9.35
C MET A 60 -5.14 9.48 9.92
N GLN A 61 -5.96 8.65 10.57
CA GLN A 61 -5.52 7.35 11.08
C GLN A 61 -5.11 6.41 9.95
N VAL A 62 -5.88 6.37 8.85
CA VAL A 62 -5.54 5.60 7.65
C VAL A 62 -4.25 6.11 7.02
N ALA A 63 -4.12 7.43 6.82
CA ALA A 63 -2.92 8.03 6.24
C ALA A 63 -1.67 7.65 7.03
N LYS A 64 -1.76 7.71 8.37
CA LYS A 64 -0.68 7.33 9.28
C LYS A 64 -0.36 5.83 9.21
N ASP A 65 -1.35 4.94 9.30
CA ASP A 65 -1.14 3.49 9.24
C ASP A 65 -0.52 3.06 7.89
N VAL A 66 -1.02 3.61 6.78
CA VAL A 66 -0.46 3.37 5.44
C VAL A 66 0.99 3.87 5.36
N ALA A 67 1.25 5.08 5.86
CA ALA A 67 2.59 5.66 5.84
C ALA A 67 3.59 4.84 6.69
N GLU A 68 3.20 4.44 7.90
CA GLU A 68 4.03 3.62 8.79
C GLU A 68 4.38 2.27 8.14
N ARG A 69 3.42 1.62 7.49
CA ARG A 69 3.62 0.32 6.82
C ARG A 69 4.50 0.41 5.58
N LEU A 70 4.37 1.49 4.82
CA LEU A 70 5.21 1.73 3.64
C LEU A 70 6.58 2.35 3.99
N GLY A 71 6.81 2.72 5.25
CA GLY A 71 8.03 3.42 5.67
C GLY A 71 8.12 4.86 5.13
N VAL A 72 6.97 5.48 4.88
CA VAL A 72 6.81 6.81 4.28
C VAL A 72 6.68 7.87 5.38
N LYS A 73 7.31 9.03 5.16
CA LYS A 73 7.23 10.17 6.08
C LYS A 73 6.20 11.21 5.68
N GLU A 74 5.91 11.30 4.39
CA GLU A 74 4.99 12.30 3.85
C GLU A 74 3.59 11.69 3.71
N TYR A 75 2.68 12.12 4.58
CA TYR A 75 1.27 11.81 4.46
C TYR A 75 0.43 13.01 4.86
N ARG A 76 -0.72 13.17 4.21
CA ARG A 76 -1.69 14.22 4.53
C ARG A 76 -3.12 13.77 4.25
N VAL A 77 -4.06 14.48 4.85
CA VAL A 77 -5.48 14.36 4.57
C VAL A 77 -5.92 15.58 3.77
N GLU A 78 -6.62 15.35 2.67
CA GLU A 78 -7.22 16.40 1.86
C GLU A 78 -8.74 16.35 2.03
N PRO A 79 -9.37 17.40 2.58
CA PRO A 79 -10.81 17.46 2.69
C PRO A 79 -11.43 17.59 1.30
N VAL A 80 -12.52 16.84 1.08
CA VAL A 80 -13.35 16.95 -0.12
C VAL A 80 -14.63 17.66 0.28
N ASP A 81 -14.78 18.91 -0.14
CA ASP A 81 -16.01 19.66 0.09
C ASP A 81 -17.15 19.01 -0.69
N THR A 82 -18.04 18.34 0.04
CA THR A 82 -19.22 17.69 -0.52
C THR A 82 -20.42 17.86 0.41
N ASN A 83 -21.60 17.97 -0.19
CA ASN A 83 -22.87 17.97 0.52
C ASN A 83 -23.40 16.55 0.79
N THR A 84 -22.66 15.52 0.39
CA THR A 84 -23.06 14.13 0.56
C THR A 84 -22.66 13.60 1.93
N THR A 85 -23.51 12.77 2.55
CA THR A 85 -23.16 11.97 3.75
C THR A 85 -22.39 10.70 3.38
N SER A 86 -21.68 10.69 2.25
CA SER A 86 -20.89 9.54 1.81
C SER A 86 -19.84 9.24 2.87
N LYS A 87 -19.77 7.98 3.31
CA LYS A 87 -18.72 7.51 4.22
C LYS A 87 -17.55 6.90 3.45
N LEU A 88 -17.27 7.43 2.26
CA LEU A 88 -16.25 6.92 1.36
C LEU A 88 -15.06 7.88 1.36
N MET A 89 -13.89 7.38 1.73
CA MET A 89 -12.61 8.07 1.58
C MET A 89 -11.79 7.39 0.48
N SER A 90 -10.80 8.09 -0.05
CA SER A 90 -9.86 7.53 -1.01
C SER A 90 -8.44 7.71 -0.55
N ILE A 91 -7.64 6.66 -0.71
CA ILE A 91 -6.21 6.65 -0.46
C ILE A 91 -5.52 6.71 -1.81
N VAL A 92 -4.74 7.76 -2.03
CA VAL A 92 -3.92 7.93 -3.22
C VAL A 92 -2.46 7.87 -2.81
N LEU A 93 -1.73 6.92 -3.39
CA LEU A 93 -0.28 6.83 -3.25
C LEU A 93 0.35 7.52 -4.45
N PHE A 94 1.26 8.43 -4.17
CA PHE A 94 2.09 9.08 -5.18
C PHE A 94 3.51 8.56 -5.08
N ASP A 95 4.21 8.48 -6.20
CA ASP A 95 5.65 8.24 -6.29
C ASP A 95 6.28 9.39 -7.08
N ASN A 96 7.12 10.19 -6.44
CA ASN A 96 7.68 11.42 -7.03
C ASN A 96 6.60 12.33 -7.62
N ASP A 97 5.55 12.62 -6.84
CA ASP A 97 4.39 13.44 -7.22
C ASP A 97 3.50 12.88 -8.35
N GLU A 98 3.77 11.68 -8.85
CA GLU A 98 2.92 11.00 -9.82
C GLU A 98 2.02 9.95 -9.14
N PRO A 99 0.71 9.92 -9.41
CA PRO A 99 -0.19 8.96 -8.78
C PRO A 99 0.11 7.54 -9.27
N VAL A 100 0.31 6.60 -8.35
CA VAL A 100 0.58 5.19 -8.68
C VAL A 100 -0.51 4.24 -8.21
N LEU A 101 -1.24 4.57 -7.14
CA LEU A 101 -2.34 3.78 -6.62
C LEU A 101 -3.49 4.69 -6.17
N VAL A 102 -4.72 4.26 -6.45
CA VAL A 102 -5.97 4.79 -5.90
C VAL A 102 -6.74 3.62 -5.28
N LEU A 103 -7.18 3.79 -4.04
CA LEU A 103 -8.02 2.82 -3.35
C LEU A 103 -9.16 3.55 -2.65
N PHE A 104 -10.39 3.05 -2.74
CA PHE A 104 -11.52 3.58 -1.99
C PHE A 104 -11.79 2.71 -0.76
N ALA A 105 -12.02 3.35 0.37
CA ALA A 105 -12.31 2.70 1.64
C ALA A 105 -13.47 3.40 2.35
N ASN A 106 -14.26 2.65 3.11
CA ASN A 106 -15.33 3.17 3.96
C ASN A 106 -15.05 2.99 5.46
N GLY A 107 -13.85 2.52 5.80
CA GLY A 107 -13.40 2.24 7.15
C GLY A 107 -11.87 2.19 7.22
N VAL A 108 -11.35 2.03 8.43
CA VAL A 108 -9.91 2.07 8.72
C VAL A 108 -9.27 0.68 8.73
N GLU A 109 -10.05 -0.34 9.10
CA GLU A 109 -9.53 -1.67 9.39
C GLU A 109 -8.92 -2.34 8.15
N GLY A 110 -7.68 -2.80 8.27
CA GLY A 110 -6.97 -3.54 7.22
C GLY A 110 -6.52 -2.71 6.02
N VAL A 111 -6.86 -1.42 5.93
CA VAL A 111 -6.52 -0.58 4.76
C VAL A 111 -5.02 -0.50 4.54
N GLY A 112 -4.23 -0.26 5.59
CA GLY A 112 -2.78 -0.21 5.47
C GLY A 112 -2.16 -1.52 5.00
N GLU A 113 -2.69 -2.66 5.45
CA GLU A 113 -2.23 -3.99 4.98
C GLU A 113 -2.55 -4.18 3.49
N VAL A 114 -3.75 -3.83 3.06
CA VAL A 114 -4.16 -3.94 1.66
C VAL A 114 -3.28 -3.04 0.78
N VAL A 115 -3.05 -1.79 1.18
CA VAL A 115 -2.18 -0.87 0.43
C VAL A 115 -0.75 -1.40 0.37
N TYR A 116 -0.20 -1.92 1.47
CA TYR A 116 1.13 -2.52 1.50
C TYR A 116 1.25 -3.73 0.56
N GLN A 117 0.26 -4.62 0.54
CA GLN A 117 0.23 -5.79 -0.35
C GLN A 117 0.15 -5.37 -1.82
N ILE A 118 -0.71 -4.41 -2.15
CA ILE A 118 -0.83 -3.88 -3.52
C ILE A 118 0.48 -3.21 -3.94
N ALA A 119 1.08 -2.38 -3.07
CA ALA A 119 2.32 -1.68 -3.35
C ALA A 119 3.50 -2.64 -3.57
N SER A 120 3.57 -3.73 -2.82
CA SER A 120 4.65 -4.70 -2.93
C SER A 120 4.47 -5.71 -4.07
N GLN A 121 3.24 -6.08 -4.42
CA GLN A 121 2.98 -7.20 -5.34
C GLN A 121 2.42 -6.77 -6.69
N MET A 122 1.56 -5.74 -6.71
CA MET A 122 0.85 -5.31 -7.91
C MET A 122 1.51 -4.12 -8.58
N LEU A 123 1.89 -3.07 -7.83
CA LEU A 123 2.51 -1.86 -8.41
C LEU A 123 3.73 -2.14 -9.28
N PRO A 124 4.65 -3.07 -8.95
CA PRO A 124 5.78 -3.39 -9.83
C PRO A 124 5.39 -3.96 -11.20
N ARG A 125 4.13 -4.40 -11.36
CA ARG A 125 3.57 -4.96 -12.60
C ARG A 125 2.73 -3.94 -13.37
N VAL A 126 2.47 -2.77 -12.79
CA VAL A 126 1.67 -1.71 -13.42
C VAL A 126 2.53 -1.01 -14.47
N PRO A 127 1.99 -0.73 -15.67
CA PRO A 127 2.69 0.06 -16.67
C PRO A 127 3.14 1.42 -16.09
N SER A 128 4.34 1.88 -16.44
CA SER A 128 4.92 3.11 -15.89
C SER A 128 4.11 4.38 -16.21
N ASN A 129 3.20 4.33 -17.17
CA ASN A 129 2.30 5.40 -17.61
C ASN A 129 0.87 5.27 -17.06
N ALA A 130 0.64 4.34 -16.12
CA ALA A 130 -0.67 4.09 -15.53
C ALA A 130 -0.67 4.25 -14.01
N THR A 131 -1.82 4.62 -13.49
CA THR A 131 -2.16 4.58 -12.07
C THR A 131 -3.07 3.39 -11.82
N LEU A 132 -2.78 2.59 -10.81
CA LEU A 132 -3.61 1.46 -10.43
C LEU A 132 -4.82 1.93 -9.62
N LEU A 133 -6.03 1.66 -10.08
CA LEU A 133 -7.24 1.81 -9.28
C LEU A 133 -7.65 0.44 -8.74
N TYR A 134 -7.58 0.26 -7.42
CA TYR A 134 -8.05 -0.95 -6.76
C TYR A 134 -9.44 -0.74 -6.14
N ALA A 135 -10.43 -1.44 -6.68
CA ALA A 135 -11.83 -1.35 -6.29
C ALA A 135 -12.32 -2.61 -5.53
N GLY A 136 -11.42 -3.27 -4.80
CA GLY A 136 -11.75 -4.44 -4.00
C GLY A 136 -12.30 -5.58 -4.86
N SER A 137 -13.54 -5.99 -4.62
CA SER A 137 -14.21 -7.08 -5.34
C SER A 137 -14.48 -6.78 -6.81
N ALA A 138 -14.55 -5.50 -7.20
CA ALA A 138 -14.67 -5.11 -8.60
C ALA A 138 -13.36 -5.30 -9.39
N GLY A 139 -12.25 -5.55 -8.69
CA GLY A 139 -10.95 -5.81 -9.28
C GLY A 139 -10.07 -4.57 -9.38
N ALA A 140 -9.08 -4.66 -10.28
CA ALA A 140 -8.09 -3.62 -10.51
C ALA A 140 -8.22 -3.04 -11.91
N PHE A 141 -8.19 -1.72 -12.01
CA PHE A 141 -8.31 -0.94 -13.23
C PHE A 141 -7.09 -0.06 -13.42
N LEU A 142 -6.85 0.39 -14.65
CA LEU A 142 -5.77 1.30 -14.98
C LEU A 142 -6.35 2.67 -15.33
N LEU A 143 -5.91 3.68 -14.61
CA LEU A 143 -6.17 5.08 -14.92
C LEU A 143 -4.92 5.69 -15.61
N PRO A 144 -5.06 6.75 -16.40
CA PRO A 144 -3.91 7.52 -16.87
C PRO A 144 -3.09 8.06 -15.71
N LYS A 145 -1.76 8.02 -15.81
CA LYS A 145 -0.86 8.60 -14.80
C LYS A 145 -0.84 10.11 -14.88
N ASN A 146 -1.88 10.73 -14.32
CA ASN A 146 -2.09 12.17 -14.31
C ASN A 146 -2.71 12.58 -12.97
N ALA A 147 -1.99 13.39 -12.18
CA ALA A 147 -2.41 13.81 -10.85
C ALA A 147 -3.77 14.51 -10.87
N THR A 148 -3.95 15.52 -11.73
CA THR A 148 -5.19 16.29 -11.81
C THR A 148 -6.38 15.41 -12.16
N LEU A 149 -6.23 14.51 -13.14
CA LEU A 149 -7.31 13.61 -13.55
C LEU A 149 -7.67 12.63 -12.43
N VAL A 150 -6.66 12.07 -11.75
CA VAL A 150 -6.87 11.15 -10.61
C VAL A 150 -7.55 11.87 -9.44
N GLU A 151 -7.12 13.08 -9.11
CA GLU A 151 -7.74 13.89 -8.06
C GLU A 151 -9.19 14.24 -8.38
N ASP A 152 -9.47 14.73 -9.60
CA ASP A 152 -10.82 15.05 -10.05
C ASP A 152 -11.72 13.81 -10.03
N PHE A 153 -11.20 12.66 -10.48
CA PHE A 153 -11.89 11.39 -10.41
C PHE A 153 -12.22 11.01 -8.96
N VAL A 154 -11.24 11.03 -8.06
CA VAL A 154 -11.42 10.69 -6.65
C VAL A 154 -12.44 11.61 -5.98
N LYS A 155 -12.30 12.93 -6.17
CA LYS A 155 -13.24 13.93 -5.65
C LYS A 155 -14.65 13.70 -6.17
N SER A 156 -14.81 13.37 -7.46
CA SER A 156 -16.11 13.09 -8.07
C SER A 156 -16.78 11.84 -7.48
N VAL A 157 -16.02 10.78 -7.20
CA VAL A 157 -16.54 9.53 -6.61
C VAL A 157 -16.96 9.76 -5.15
N ILE A 158 -16.14 10.48 -4.38
CA ILE A 158 -16.47 10.82 -2.97
C ILE A 158 -17.71 11.71 -2.90
N ALA A 159 -17.82 12.69 -3.81
CA ALA A 159 -18.96 13.60 -3.88
C ALA A 159 -20.21 12.99 -4.55
N SER A 160 -20.13 11.77 -5.07
CA SER A 160 -21.29 11.11 -5.68
C SER A 160 -22.23 10.58 -4.59
N PRO A 161 -23.54 10.88 -4.66
CA PRO A 161 -24.52 10.28 -3.76
C PRO A 161 -24.54 8.77 -3.99
N LEU A 162 -24.37 7.99 -2.91
CA LEU A 162 -24.56 6.54 -2.96
C LEU A 162 -25.93 6.23 -3.56
N PRO A 163 -26.04 5.29 -4.52
CA PRO A 163 -27.34 4.90 -5.04
C PRO A 163 -28.18 4.39 -3.86
N GLN A 164 -29.27 5.11 -3.56
CA GLN A 164 -30.27 4.63 -2.61
C GLN A 164 -30.77 3.29 -3.15
N SER A 165 -30.53 2.21 -2.41
CA SER A 165 -31.22 0.96 -2.66
C SER A 165 -32.71 1.25 -2.48
N ASN A 166 -33.43 1.43 -3.59
CA ASN A 166 -34.88 1.50 -3.57
C ASN A 166 -35.40 0.14 -3.10
N THR A 167 -35.58 -0.02 -1.79
CA THR A 167 -36.41 -1.06 -1.22
C THR A 167 -37.84 -0.70 -1.59
N THR A 168 -38.31 -1.22 -2.72
CA THR A 168 -39.72 -1.14 -3.12
C THR A 168 -40.52 -1.89 -2.07
N ASN A 169 -41.00 -1.18 -1.05
CA ASN A 169 -42.04 -1.70 -0.17
C ASN A 169 -43.30 -1.81 -1.02
N THR A 170 -43.59 -3.01 -1.52
CA THR A 170 -44.90 -3.37 -2.03
C THR A 170 -45.87 -3.35 -0.86
N THR A 171 -46.44 -2.19 -0.59
CA THR A 171 -47.61 -2.03 0.26
C THR A 171 -48.78 -2.69 -0.48
N GLU A 172 -49.06 -3.95 -0.16
CA GLU A 172 -50.33 -4.59 -0.50
C GLU A 172 -51.45 -3.85 0.23
N ALA A 173 -52.02 -2.86 -0.45
CA ALA A 173 -53.28 -2.27 -0.09
C ALA A 173 -54.42 -3.21 -0.51
N ASN A 174 -55.13 -3.73 0.50
CA ASN A 174 -56.58 -3.81 0.55
C ASN A 174 -57.31 -4.57 -0.59
N MET A 175 -57.74 -5.80 -0.29
CA MET A 175 -59.04 -6.30 -0.77
C MET A 175 -59.80 -6.96 0.40
N THR A 176 -60.43 -6.11 1.21
CA THR A 176 -61.73 -6.44 1.77
C THR A 176 -62.77 -6.31 0.67
N GLN A 177 -63.33 -7.44 0.23
CA GLN A 177 -64.60 -7.48 -0.47
C GLN A 177 -65.48 -8.57 0.14
N SER A 178 -66.59 -8.09 0.70
CA SER A 178 -67.94 -8.68 0.81
C SER A 178 -68.13 -9.97 1.60
#